data_AF-M3EX36-F1
#
_entry.id   AF-M3EX36-F1
#
_cell.length_a   1.000
_cell.length_b   1.000
_cell.length_c   1.000
_cell.angle_alpha   90.00
_cell.angle_beta   90.00
_cell.angle_gamma   90.00
#
_symmetry.space_group_name_H-M   'P 1'
#
loop_
_entity.id
_entity.type
_entity.pdbx_description
1 polymer ?
#
loop_
_entity_poly.entity_id
_entity_poly.type
_entity_poly.pdbx_seq_one_letter_code
_entity_poly.pdbx_strand_id
1 'polypeptide(L)'
;MLPESHLNEIQRIMMSYQPDLILQFAHWIGKNEKEKTGQEVSVYADVMVSLNGRKSQILIDPERDLMKVSNSLTNKEWVLSGDEE
;
A
#
# COMPACT_ATOMS: atom_id res chain seq x y z
N MET A 1 -0.50 -11.23 -4.83
CA MET A 1 -1.85 -11.55 -4.28
C MET A 1 -2.79 -10.43 -4.71
N LEU A 2 -4.00 -10.73 -5.19
CA LEU A 2 -4.94 -9.67 -5.60
C LEU A 2 -5.80 -9.21 -4.40
N PRO A 3 -6.06 -7.89 -4.24
CA PRO A 3 -6.90 -7.40 -3.14
C PRO A 3 -8.34 -7.93 -3.18
N GLU A 4 -8.85 -8.21 -4.39
CA GLU A 4 -10.23 -8.66 -4.65
C GLU A 4 -10.62 -9.96 -3.96
N SER A 5 -9.65 -10.82 -3.65
CA SER A 5 -9.93 -12.08 -2.96
C SER A 5 -10.12 -11.91 -1.45
N HIS A 6 -9.85 -10.72 -0.89
CA HIS A 6 -9.83 -10.47 0.56
C HIS A 6 -10.60 -9.21 1.00
N LEU A 7 -10.90 -8.31 0.08
CA LEU A 7 -11.51 -7.02 0.38
C LEU A 7 -12.89 -6.90 -0.28
N ASN A 8 -13.84 -6.32 0.44
CA ASN A 8 -15.09 -5.87 -0.17
C ASN A 8 -14.85 -4.65 -1.08
N GLU A 9 -15.85 -4.27 -1.86
CA GLU A 9 -15.74 -3.18 -2.82
C GLU A 9 -15.31 -1.85 -2.19
N ILE A 10 -15.91 -1.48 -1.05
CA ILE A 10 -15.57 -0.25 -0.33
C ILE A 10 -14.11 -0.28 0.12
N GLN A 11 -13.65 -1.38 0.71
CA GLN A 11 -12.27 -1.53 1.13
C GLN A 11 -11.30 -1.45 -0.06
N ARG A 12 -11.62 -2.08 -1.20
CA ARG A 12 -10.81 -1.98 -2.42
C ARG A 12 -10.66 -0.55 -2.90
N ILE A 13 -11.77 0.20 -2.93
CA ILE A 13 -11.75 1.62 -3.29
C ILE A 13 -10.85 2.38 -2.33
N MET A 14 -10.97 2.16 -1.03
CA MET A 14 -10.14 2.84 -0.04
C MET A 14 -8.64 2.49 -0.19
N MET A 15 -8.30 1.23 -0.50
CA MET A 15 -6.92 0.81 -0.77
C MET A 15 -6.35 1.37 -2.07
N SER A 16 -7.17 1.91 -2.99
CA SER A 16 -6.62 2.42 -4.26
C SER A 16 -5.98 3.80 -4.15
N TYR A 17 -6.17 4.50 -3.03
CA TYR A 17 -5.65 5.86 -2.87
C TYR A 17 -5.28 6.28 -1.44
N GLN A 18 -5.59 5.49 -0.39
CA GLN A 18 -5.24 5.86 0.99
C GLN A 18 -4.01 5.11 1.48
N PRO A 19 -2.85 5.78 1.64
CA PRO A 19 -1.60 5.12 2.04
C PRO A 19 -1.69 4.36 3.35
N ASP A 20 -2.31 4.95 4.38
CA ASP A 20 -2.46 4.31 5.70
C ASP A 20 -3.18 2.96 5.62
N LEU A 21 -4.18 2.88 4.76
CA LEU A 21 -4.95 1.67 4.57
C LEU A 21 -4.20 0.65 3.71
N ILE A 22 -3.49 1.09 2.68
CA ILE A 22 -2.57 0.23 1.91
C ILE A 22 -1.54 -0.41 2.85
N LEU A 23 -0.93 0.38 3.75
CA LEU A 23 0.02 -0.12 4.75
C LEU A 23 -0.62 -1.12 5.72
N GLN A 24 -1.83 -0.82 6.21
CA GLN A 24 -2.56 -1.72 7.08
C GLN A 24 -2.83 -3.07 6.37
N PHE A 25 -3.23 -3.03 5.10
CA PHE A 25 -3.48 -4.24 4.32
C PHE A 25 -2.20 -5.02 4.03
N ALA A 26 -1.09 -4.33 3.75
CA ALA A 26 0.23 -4.97 3.57
C ALA A 26 0.64 -5.77 4.83
N HIS A 27 0.52 -5.17 6.01
CA HIS A 27 0.79 -5.86 7.28
C HIS A 27 -0.14 -7.04 7.53
N TRP A 28 -1.43 -6.90 7.17
CA TRP A 28 -2.39 -8.00 7.27
C TRP A 28 -2.00 -9.18 6.36
N ILE A 29 -1.59 -8.91 5.11
CA ILE A 29 -1.08 -9.93 4.18
C ILE A 29 0.13 -10.64 4.79
N GLY A 30 1.13 -9.88 5.24
CA GLY A 30 2.36 -10.46 5.78
C GLY A 30 2.12 -11.30 7.02
N LYS A 31 1.22 -10.86 7.91
CA LYS A 31 0.80 -11.65 9.07
C LYS A 31 0.12 -12.97 8.64
N ASN A 32 -0.85 -12.89 7.73
CA ASN A 32 -1.56 -14.08 7.26
C ASN A 32 -0.63 -15.08 6.57
N GLU A 33 0.30 -14.62 5.73
CA GLU A 33 1.25 -15.51 5.05
C GLU A 33 2.22 -16.16 6.02
N LYS A 34 2.68 -15.42 7.05
CA LYS A 34 3.49 -15.99 8.13
C LYS A 34 2.73 -17.04 8.93
N GLU A 35 1.45 -16.81 9.24
CA GLU A 35 0.62 -17.79 9.94
C GLU A 35 0.38 -19.06 9.12
N LYS A 36 0.23 -18.94 7.79
CA LYS A 36 0.02 -20.09 6.89
C LYS A 36 1.30 -20.90 6.61
N THR A 37 2.43 -20.22 6.44
CA THR A 37 3.65 -20.84 5.88
C THR A 37 4.81 -20.90 6.87
N GLY A 38 4.74 -20.15 7.97
CA GLY A 38 5.84 -19.94 8.90
C GLY A 38 6.93 -18.99 8.38
N GLN A 39 6.79 -18.44 7.16
CA GLN A 39 7.80 -17.61 6.52
C GLN A 39 7.39 -16.13 6.51
N GLU A 40 8.36 -15.25 6.68
CA GLU A 40 8.15 -13.82 6.47
C GLU A 40 8.18 -13.49 4.97
N VAL A 41 7.33 -12.55 4.57
CA VAL A 41 7.24 -12.08 3.18
C VAL A 41 7.46 -10.58 3.14
N SER A 42 7.96 -10.08 2.01
CA SER A 42 7.96 -8.65 1.70
C SER A 42 6.70 -8.30 0.92
N VAL A 43 6.16 -7.10 1.16
CA VAL A 43 4.96 -6.62 0.46
C VAL A 43 5.26 -5.27 -0.16
N TYR A 44 5.08 -5.20 -1.47
CA TYR A 44 5.25 -4.00 -2.29
C TYR A 44 3.90 -3.66 -2.93
N ALA A 45 3.66 -2.37 -3.18
CA ALA A 45 2.41 -1.90 -3.78
C ALA A 45 2.70 -1.01 -4.98
N ASP A 46 2.13 -1.38 -6.13
CA ASP A 46 2.10 -0.53 -7.32
C ASP A 46 0.77 0.21 -7.35
N VAL A 47 0.81 1.50 -6.98
CA VAL A 47 -0.39 2.32 -6.79
C VAL A 47 -0.18 3.63 -7.54
N MET A 48 -1.03 3.86 -8.54
CA MET A 48 -1.07 5.10 -9.28
C MET A 48 -2.39 5.84 -9.04
N VAL A 49 -2.31 7.15 -8.85
CA VAL A 49 -3.49 8.01 -8.63
C VAL A 49 -3.45 9.24 -9.54
N SER A 50 -4.64 9.71 -9.93
CA SER A 50 -4.83 11.01 -10.54
C SER A 50 -5.43 11.97 -9.52
N LEU A 51 -4.63 12.92 -9.05
CA LEU A 51 -5.08 13.95 -8.11
C LEU A 51 -5.66 15.12 -8.89
N ASN A 52 -6.92 15.48 -8.61
CA ASN A 52 -7.60 16.64 -9.19
C ASN A 52 -7.55 16.70 -10.74
N GLY A 53 -7.68 15.54 -11.40
CA GLY A 53 -7.67 15.44 -12.86
C GLY A 53 -6.29 15.59 -13.51
N ARG A 54 -5.21 15.67 -12.73
CA ARG A 54 -3.84 15.62 -13.24
C ARG A 54 -3.50 14.24 -13.80
N LYS A 55 -2.40 14.18 -14.57
CA LYS A 55 -1.83 12.92 -15.04
C LYS A 55 -1.63 11.95 -13.87
N SER A 56 -1.89 10.68 -14.11
CA SER A 56 -1.68 9.63 -13.12
C SER A 56 -0.20 9.57 -12.71
N GLN A 57 0.04 9.48 -11.40
CA GLN A 57 1.37 9.46 -10.79
C GLN A 57 1.44 8.35 -9.74
N ILE A 58 2.65 7.85 -9.50
CA ILE A 58 2.91 6.87 -8.47
C ILE A 58 2.64 7.50 -7.10
N LEU A 59 1.82 6.84 -6.28
CA LEU A 59 1.48 7.26 -4.92
C LEU A 59 2.42 6.65 -3.88
N ILE A 60 2.78 5.38 -4.09
CA ILE A 60 3.59 4.57 -3.15
C ILE A 60 4.89 4.20 -3.85
N ASP A 61 6.03 4.43 -3.18
CA ASP A 61 7.33 3.98 -3.67
C ASP A 61 7.29 2.46 -3.95
N PRO A 62 7.40 2.02 -5.23
CA PRO A 62 7.25 0.62 -5.60
C PRO A 62 8.43 -0.25 -5.13
N GLU A 63 9.56 0.36 -4.76
CA GLU A 63 10.73 -0.34 -4.22
C GLU A 63 10.69 -0.43 -2.69
N ARG A 64 9.70 0.20 -2.04
CA ARG A 64 9.55 0.15 -0.59
C ARG A 64 8.85 -1.12 -0.13
N ASP A 65 9.57 -1.92 0.66
CA ASP A 65 8.95 -3.02 1.41
C ASP A 65 8.09 -2.47 2.56
N LEU A 66 6.78 -2.51 2.38
CA LEU A 66 5.81 -2.01 3.34
C LEU A 66 5.82 -2.79 4.66
N MET A 67 6.33 -4.03 4.67
CA MET A 67 6.49 -4.81 5.90
C MET A 67 7.57 -4.23 6.84
N LYS A 68 8.42 -3.34 6.33
CA LYS A 68 9.45 -2.65 7.11
C LYS A 68 9.03 -1.23 7.52
N VAL A 69 7.80 -0.83 7.21
CA VAL A 69 7.27 0.50 7.50
C VAL A 69 6.43 0.45 8.77
N SER A 70 6.74 1.29 9.76
CA SER A 70 5.90 1.40 10.95
C SER A 70 4.66 2.25 10.67
N ASN A 71 3.53 1.83 11.23
CA ASN A 71 2.34 2.68 11.24
C ASN A 71 2.54 3.83 12.24
N SER A 72 2.66 5.05 11.71
CA SER A 72 2.92 6.25 12.51
C SER A 72 2.26 7.47 11.87
N LEU A 73 2.04 8.49 12.71
CA LEU A 73 1.52 9.80 12.28
C LEU A 73 2.64 10.74 11.77
N THR A 74 3.90 10.28 11.79
CA THR A 74 5.02 11.06 11.26
C THR A 74 4.98 11.11 9.74
N ASN A 75 5.83 11.96 9.14
CA ASN A 75 5.97 12.03 7.70
C ASN A 75 6.28 10.65 7.11
N LYS A 76 5.61 10.30 6.01
CA LYS A 76 5.70 9.01 5.33
C LYS A 76 6.56 9.18 4.09
N GLU A 77 7.86 8.93 4.23
CA GLU A 77 8.85 9.07 3.14
C GLU A 77 8.56 8.16 1.92
N TRP A 78 7.74 7.14 2.10
CA TRP A 78 7.35 6.17 1.07
C TRP A 78 6.06 6.54 0.33
N VAL A 79 5.41 7.64 0.72
CA VAL A 79 4.26 8.21 0.03
C VAL A 79 4.75 9.37 -0.82
N LEU A 80 4.67 9.22 -2.13
CA LEU A 80 5.16 10.19 -3.09
C LEU A 80 4.10 11.28 -3.31
N SER A 81 4.53 12.54 -3.27
CA SER A 81 3.65 13.71 -3.41
C SER A 81 3.22 13.99 -4.85
N GLY A 82 3.79 13.30 -5.84
CA GLY A 82 3.50 13.53 -7.26
C GLY A 82 3.99 14.89 -7.80
N ASP A 83 4.64 15.71 -6.98
CA ASP A 83 5.13 17.03 -7.42
C ASP A 83 6.56 16.99 -8.00
N GLU A 84 7.05 15.81 -8.41
CA GLU A 84 8.29 15.72 -9.21
C GLU A 84 8.04 16.17 -10.66
N GLU A 85 8.06 17.49 -10.85
CA GLU A 85 8.45 18.18 -12.09
C GLU A 85 9.70 19.05 -11.83
#